data_AF-A0A832M399-F1
#
_entry.id   AF-A0A832M399-F1
#
_cell.length_a   1.000
_cell.length_b   1.000
_cell.length_c   1.000
_cell.angle_alpha   90.00
_cell.angle_beta   90.00
_cell.angle_gamma   90.00
#
_symmetry.space_group_name_H-M   'P 1'
#
loop_
_entity.id
_entity.type
_entity.pdbx_description
1 polymer ?
#
loop_
_entity_poly.entity_id
_entity_poly.type
_entity_poly.pdbx_seq_one_letter_code
_entity_poly.pdbx_strand_id
1 'polypeptide(L)'
;MPVYAAVRLGCRPCECEQLHEPVEGWVWVRCPDLGALLREVARSLASGFEPLVATPRGLLDPLEAEARLSELEDPVLDGVFEVLETGNPVALLELGAVSLEWKPGSHLARARFRGARAAALLERGFVPVVWP
;
A
#
# COMPACT_ATOMS: atom_id res chain seq x y z
N MET A 1 1.51 -6.87 15.39
CA MET A 1 2.61 -6.70 14.43
C MET A 1 2.29 -5.48 13.58
N PRO A 2 3.28 -4.82 12.94
CA PRO A 2 2.96 -3.70 12.08
C PRO A 2 2.04 -4.15 10.94
N VAL A 3 1.16 -3.26 10.52
CA VAL A 3 0.26 -3.48 9.38
C VAL A 3 0.52 -2.45 8.28
N TYR A 4 0.35 -2.88 7.04
CA TYR A 4 0.53 -2.08 5.84
C TYR A 4 -0.79 -2.05 5.07
N ALA A 5 -1.25 -0.85 4.76
CA ALA A 5 -2.46 -0.66 3.96
C ALA A 5 -2.33 0.58 3.08
N ALA A 6 -2.95 0.56 1.91
CA ALA A 6 -3.24 1.77 1.16
C ALA A 6 -4.52 2.39 1.73
N VAL A 7 -4.52 3.67 2.02
CA VAL A 7 -5.65 4.39 2.59
C VAL A 7 -5.95 5.67 1.83
N ARG A 8 -7.23 6.05 1.82
CA ARG A 8 -7.69 7.41 1.53
C ARG A 8 -8.36 7.94 2.78
N LEU A 9 -7.76 8.94 3.39
CA LEU A 9 -8.22 9.54 4.63
C LEU A 9 -8.54 11.02 4.40
N GLY A 10 -9.49 11.57 5.15
CA GLY A 10 -9.83 13.00 5.14
C GLY A 10 -8.82 13.87 5.88
N CYS A 11 -7.87 13.25 6.59
CA CYS A 11 -6.82 13.92 7.34
C CYS A 11 -5.50 13.14 7.25
N ARG A 12 -4.39 13.81 7.56
CA ARG A 12 -3.07 13.18 7.60
C ARG A 12 -3.02 12.15 8.74
N PRO A 13 -2.44 10.94 8.53
CA PRO A 13 -2.25 9.97 9.60
C PRO A 13 -1.49 10.55 10.79
N CYS A 14 -1.91 10.20 12.01
CA CYS A 14 -1.31 10.64 13.27
C CYS A 14 -0.48 9.55 13.97
N GLU A 15 -0.96 8.31 13.93
CA GLU A 15 -0.38 7.12 14.56
C GLU A 15 0.31 6.20 13.55
N CYS A 16 -0.09 6.28 12.28
CA CYS A 16 0.56 5.53 11.20
C CYS A 16 1.59 6.39 10.47
N GLU A 17 2.68 5.74 10.06
CA GLU A 17 3.71 6.34 9.23
C GLU A 17 3.26 6.36 7.77
N GLN A 18 3.24 7.55 7.16
CA GLN A 18 3.05 7.72 5.73
C GLN A 18 4.35 7.36 5.00
N LEU A 19 4.29 6.40 4.08
CA LEU A 19 5.48 5.85 3.42
C LEU A 19 5.86 6.58 2.12
N HIS A 20 4.94 7.35 1.55
CA HIS A 20 5.16 8.15 0.35
C HIS A 20 4.16 9.30 0.24
N GLU A 21 4.38 10.24 -0.67
CA GLU A 21 3.40 11.31 -0.97
C GLU A 21 2.12 10.75 -1.62
N PRO A 22 0.93 11.28 -1.32
CA PRO A 22 -0.32 10.72 -1.85
C PRO A 22 -0.38 10.72 -3.38
N VAL A 23 -0.88 9.63 -3.95
CA VAL A 23 -1.06 9.43 -5.40
C VAL A 23 -2.55 9.29 -5.66
N GLU A 24 -3.14 10.30 -6.31
CA GLU A 24 -4.61 10.45 -6.45
C GLU A 24 -5.38 10.29 -5.13
N GLY A 25 -4.77 10.77 -4.04
CA GLY A 25 -5.32 10.70 -2.69
C GLY A 25 -5.06 9.39 -1.94
N TRP A 26 -4.53 8.35 -2.61
CA TRP A 26 -4.10 7.12 -1.96
C TRP A 26 -2.71 7.25 -1.34
N VAL A 27 -2.55 6.69 -0.16
CA VAL A 27 -1.26 6.63 0.53
C VAL A 27 -1.08 5.28 1.22
N TRP A 28 0.08 4.65 1.02
CA TRP A 28 0.48 3.51 1.83
C TRP A 28 0.96 3.98 3.19
N VAL A 29 0.40 3.36 4.21
CA VAL A 29 0.77 3.61 5.60
C VAL A 29 1.31 2.35 6.25
N ARG A 30 2.27 2.53 7.15
CA ARG A 30 2.73 1.53 8.10
C ARG A 30 2.20 1.91 9.48
N CYS A 31 1.27 1.13 10.02
CA CYS A 31 0.76 1.31 11.37
C CYS A 31 1.44 0.31 12.33
N PRO A 32 1.63 0.66 13.62
CA PRO A 32 2.24 -0.26 14.58
C PRO A 32 1.41 -1.52 14.84
N ASP A 33 0.09 -1.42 14.70
CA ASP A 33 -0.88 -2.51 14.81
C ASP A 33 -2.19 -2.16 14.09
N LEU A 34 -3.10 -3.14 14.01
CA LEU A 34 -4.44 -2.96 13.44
C LEU A 34 -5.25 -1.89 14.19
N GLY A 35 -5.09 -1.78 15.51
CA GLY A 35 -5.82 -0.79 16.31
C GLY A 35 -5.48 0.65 15.91
N ALA A 36 -4.22 0.92 15.60
CA ALA A 36 -3.78 2.22 15.09
C ALA A 36 -4.40 2.54 13.72
N LEU A 37 -4.44 1.56 12.80
CA LEU A 37 -5.12 1.72 11.52
C LEU A 37 -6.61 2.05 11.69
N LEU A 38 -7.32 1.31 12.55
CA LEU A 38 -8.75 1.53 12.82
C LEU A 38 -9.01 2.90 13.48
N ARG A 39 -8.08 3.40 14.30
CA ARG A 39 -8.19 4.75 14.87
C ARG A 39 -8.00 5.84 13.82
N GLU A 40 -7.16 5.66 12.79
CA GLU A 40 -7.09 6.59 11.66
C GLU A 40 -8.40 6.63 10.86
N VAL A 41 -8.95 5.45 10.58
CA VAL A 41 -10.26 5.31 9.91
C VAL A 41 -11.34 6.05 10.72
N ALA A 42 -11.40 5.81 12.04
CA ALA A 42 -12.36 6.47 12.92
C ALA A 42 -12.18 8.00 12.97
N ARG A 43 -10.93 8.50 13.00
CA ARG A 43 -10.64 9.95 12.93
C ARG A 43 -11.12 10.55 11.62
N SER A 44 -10.87 9.87 10.50
CA SER A 44 -11.35 10.31 9.19
C SER A 44 -12.88 10.39 9.14
N LEU A 45 -13.57 9.34 9.61
CA LEU A 45 -15.03 9.33 9.71
C LEU A 45 -15.56 10.48 10.58
N ALA A 46 -14.93 10.73 11.73
CA ALA A 46 -15.31 11.83 12.62
C ALA A 46 -15.14 13.22 11.98
N SER A 47 -14.24 13.36 11.01
CA SER A 47 -14.07 14.58 10.21
C SER A 47 -15.11 14.73 9.07
N GLY A 48 -16.03 13.78 8.92
CA GLY A 48 -17.04 13.78 7.86
C GLY A 48 -16.53 13.26 6.51
N PHE A 49 -15.38 12.56 6.50
CA PHE A 49 -14.84 11.93 5.30
C PHE A 49 -14.98 10.41 5.41
N GLU A 50 -15.59 9.79 4.41
CA GLU A 50 -15.68 8.33 4.32
C GLU A 50 -14.33 7.75 3.86
N PRO A 51 -13.56 7.10 4.76
CA PRO A 51 -12.24 6.60 4.43
C PRO A 51 -12.34 5.34 3.57
N LEU A 52 -11.37 5.15 2.69
CA LEU A 52 -11.18 3.88 1.99
C LEU A 52 -9.89 3.23 2.49
N VAL A 53 -9.95 1.92 2.70
CA VAL A 53 -8.79 1.09 3.02
C VAL A 53 -8.68 0.05 1.93
N ALA A 54 -7.46 -0.21 1.47
CA ALA A 54 -7.18 -1.19 0.45
C ALA A 54 -5.92 -1.99 0.79
N THR A 55 -5.96 -3.25 0.36
CA THR A 55 -4.84 -4.17 0.33
C THR A 55 -4.46 -4.41 -1.14
N PRO A 56 -3.39 -5.16 -1.43
CA PRO A 56 -3.11 -5.59 -2.79
C PRO A 56 -4.23 -6.42 -3.44
N ARG A 57 -5.15 -6.95 -2.63
CA ARG A 57 -6.31 -7.74 -3.08
C ARG A 57 -7.56 -6.89 -3.31
N GLY A 58 -7.45 -5.57 -3.18
CA GLY A 58 -8.54 -4.62 -3.38
C GLY A 58 -9.02 -3.98 -2.08
N LEU A 59 -10.17 -3.31 -2.16
CA LEU A 59 -10.80 -2.62 -1.05
C LEU A 59 -11.07 -3.58 0.11
N LEU A 60 -10.92 -3.05 1.31
CA LEU A 60 -11.14 -3.71 2.58
C LEU A 60 -12.19 -2.90 3.35
N ASP A 61 -13.29 -3.55 3.71
CA ASP A 61 -14.20 -2.99 4.72
C ASP A 61 -13.45 -2.99 6.06
N PRO A 62 -13.32 -1.82 6.75
CA PRO A 62 -12.70 -1.76 8.06
C PRO A 62 -13.28 -2.75 9.10
N LEU A 63 -14.55 -3.14 8.96
CA LEU A 63 -15.19 -4.14 9.82
C LEU A 63 -14.67 -5.57 9.58
N GLU A 64 -14.11 -5.85 8.40
CA GLU A 64 -13.50 -7.13 8.05
C GLU A 64 -11.99 -7.18 8.34
N ALA A 65 -11.39 -6.07 8.77
CA ALA A 65 -9.93 -5.94 8.87
C ALA A 65 -9.29 -6.96 9.82
N GLU A 66 -9.97 -7.36 10.89
CA GLU A 66 -9.49 -8.40 11.80
C GLU A 66 -9.48 -9.78 11.12
N ALA A 67 -10.54 -10.12 10.38
CA ALA A 67 -10.62 -11.37 9.63
C ALA A 67 -9.59 -11.46 8.50
N ARG A 68 -9.12 -10.31 8.01
CA ARG A 68 -8.13 -10.18 6.93
C ARG A 68 -6.77 -9.68 7.43
N LEU A 69 -6.47 -9.84 8.72
CA LEU A 69 -5.24 -9.34 9.33
C LEU A 69 -3.96 -9.85 8.65
N SER A 70 -3.97 -11.10 8.17
CA SER A 70 -2.83 -11.66 7.44
C SER A 70 -2.50 -10.91 6.14
N GLU A 71 -3.50 -10.26 5.54
CA GLU A 71 -3.34 -9.45 4.33
C GLU A 71 -2.79 -8.05 4.64
N LEU A 72 -2.79 -7.66 5.90
CA LEU A 72 -2.33 -6.37 6.40
C LEU A 72 -0.93 -6.46 7.03
N GLU A 73 -0.61 -7.52 7.77
CA GLU A 73 0.70 -7.64 8.45
C GLU A 73 1.87 -7.81 7.48
N ASP A 74 1.68 -8.57 6.40
CA ASP A 74 2.69 -8.77 5.36
C ASP A 74 2.02 -8.99 3.99
N PRO A 75 1.47 -7.92 3.39
CA PRO A 75 0.63 -8.03 2.21
C PRO A 75 1.40 -8.66 1.06
N VAL A 76 0.79 -9.64 0.40
CA VAL A 76 1.40 -10.33 -0.73
C VAL A 76 0.90 -9.75 -2.04
N LEU A 77 1.83 -9.43 -2.94
CA LEU A 77 1.57 -9.05 -4.32
C LEU A 77 1.63 -10.29 -5.20
N ASP A 78 0.47 -10.65 -5.76
CA ASP A 78 0.31 -11.68 -6.77
C ASP A 78 -0.49 -11.11 -7.95
N GLY A 79 0.13 -11.02 -9.12
CA GLY A 79 -0.50 -10.40 -10.31
C GLY A 79 0.28 -9.23 -10.86
N VAL A 80 -0.37 -8.37 -11.64
CA VAL A 80 0.26 -7.24 -12.32
C VAL A 80 -0.10 -5.95 -11.59
N PHE A 81 0.92 -5.19 -11.22
CA PHE A 81 0.80 -3.94 -10.48
C PHE A 81 1.53 -2.84 -11.23
N GLU A 82 0.96 -1.64 -11.19
CA GLU A 82 1.73 -0.43 -11.43
C GLU A 82 2.48 -0.09 -10.15
N VAL A 83 3.75 0.29 -10.30
CA VAL A 83 4.64 0.58 -9.18
C VAL A 83 5.35 1.90 -9.47
N LEU A 84 5.20 2.85 -8.56
CA LEU A 84 6.01 4.06 -8.55
C LEU A 84 7.35 3.77 -7.92
N GLU A 85 8.42 4.29 -8.52
CA GLU A 85 9.79 3.99 -8.11
C GLU A 85 10.64 5.26 -7.95
N THR A 86 11.51 5.23 -6.94
CA THR A 86 12.45 6.32 -6.64
C THR A 86 13.90 5.97 -7.01
N GLY A 87 14.16 5.04 -7.92
CA GLY A 87 15.52 4.55 -8.18
C GLY A 87 15.74 3.77 -9.49
N ASN A 88 16.11 2.50 -9.36
CA ASN A 88 16.29 1.60 -10.50
C ASN A 88 15.14 0.58 -10.55
N PRO A 89 14.27 0.63 -11.57
CA PRO A 89 13.11 -0.26 -11.69
C PRO A 89 13.50 -1.75 -11.77
N VAL A 90 14.71 -2.06 -12.22
CA VAL A 90 15.21 -3.44 -12.33
C VAL A 90 15.30 -4.12 -10.96
N ALA A 91 15.46 -3.35 -9.87
CA ALA A 91 15.49 -3.91 -8.51
C ALA A 91 14.15 -4.56 -8.10
N LEU A 92 13.05 -4.31 -8.81
CA LEU A 92 11.79 -5.03 -8.62
C LEU A 92 11.93 -6.54 -8.85
N LEU A 93 12.85 -6.97 -9.72
CA LEU A 93 13.13 -8.39 -9.95
C LEU A 93 13.70 -9.06 -8.69
N GLU A 94 14.55 -8.36 -7.94
CA GLU A 94 15.08 -8.84 -6.65
C GLU A 94 14.00 -8.91 -5.56
N LEU A 95 12.92 -8.15 -5.74
CA LEU A 95 11.78 -8.07 -4.85
C LEU A 95 10.63 -9.00 -5.27
N GLY A 96 10.88 -9.94 -6.18
CA GLY A 96 9.92 -10.98 -6.57
C GLY A 96 9.07 -10.65 -7.80
N ALA A 97 9.41 -9.60 -8.57
CA ALA A 97 8.84 -9.43 -9.89
C ALA A 97 9.37 -10.50 -10.85
N VAL A 98 8.46 -11.13 -11.60
CA VAL A 98 8.77 -12.12 -12.63
C VAL A 98 8.81 -11.53 -14.03
N SER A 99 8.21 -10.36 -14.24
CA SER A 99 8.34 -9.57 -15.46
C SER A 99 8.19 -8.09 -15.17
N LEU A 100 8.84 -7.25 -15.97
CA LEU A 100 8.89 -5.81 -15.81
C LEU A 100 8.74 -5.12 -17.17
N GLU A 101 7.80 -4.20 -17.26
CA GLU A 101 7.63 -3.27 -18.37
C GLU A 101 7.87 -1.85 -17.86
N TRP A 102 8.85 -1.16 -18.43
CA TRP A 102 9.21 0.18 -18.02
C TRP A 102 9.82 0.95 -19.19
N LYS A 103 9.59 2.28 -19.21
CA LYS A 103 10.16 3.18 -20.20
C LYS A 103 11.25 4.03 -19.56
N PRO A 104 12.43 4.18 -20.17
CA PRO A 104 13.47 5.07 -19.67
C PRO A 104 12.94 6.49 -19.40
N GLY A 105 13.21 7.01 -18.20
CA GLY A 105 12.74 8.33 -17.74
C GLY A 105 11.34 8.35 -17.12
N SER A 106 10.62 7.22 -17.10
CA SER A 106 9.38 7.07 -16.35
C SER A 106 9.67 6.75 -14.88
N HIS A 107 8.92 7.32 -13.94
CA HIS A 107 8.90 6.87 -12.54
C HIS A 107 7.89 5.76 -12.27
N LEU A 108 7.13 5.38 -13.30
CA LEU A 108 6.13 4.33 -13.24
C LEU A 108 6.63 3.11 -14.01
N ALA A 109 6.59 1.96 -13.37
CA ALA A 109 6.85 0.66 -13.96
C ALA A 109 5.64 -0.25 -13.78
N ARG A 110 5.41 -1.15 -14.75
CA ARG A 110 4.41 -2.20 -14.65
C ARG A 110 5.13 -3.52 -14.39
N ALA A 111 4.89 -4.11 -13.23
CA ALA A 111 5.57 -5.32 -12.80
C ALA A 111 4.54 -6.44 -12.53
N ARG A 112 4.88 -7.66 -12.93
CA ARG A 112 4.16 -8.86 -12.53
C ARG A 112 4.87 -9.48 -11.35
N PHE A 113 4.17 -9.66 -10.23
CA PHE A 113 4.68 -10.31 -9.02
C PHE A 113 4.10 -11.71 -8.85
N ARG A 114 4.87 -12.57 -8.18
CA ARG A 114 4.43 -13.88 -7.69
C ARG A 114 4.97 -14.08 -6.28
N GLY A 115 4.14 -13.84 -5.28
CA GLY A 115 4.49 -14.00 -3.86
C GLY A 115 5.38 -12.89 -3.29
N ALA A 116 5.42 -11.71 -3.92
CA ALA A 116 6.26 -10.61 -3.42
C ALA A 116 5.64 -9.96 -2.18
N ARG A 117 6.47 -9.47 -1.25
CA ARG A 117 6.02 -8.82 -0.02
C ARG A 117 5.93 -7.31 -0.21
N ALA A 118 4.73 -6.74 -0.09
CA ALA A 118 4.50 -5.31 -0.24
C ALA A 118 5.33 -4.47 0.75
N ALA A 119 5.49 -4.96 2.00
CA ALA A 119 6.33 -4.31 3.01
C ALA A 119 7.77 -4.12 2.50
N ALA A 120 8.37 -5.17 1.91
CA ALA A 120 9.73 -5.11 1.37
C ALA A 120 9.86 -4.15 0.17
N LEU A 121 8.81 -4.01 -0.65
CA LEU A 121 8.78 -3.03 -1.72
C LEU A 121 8.76 -1.60 -1.16
N LEU A 122 7.84 -1.34 -0.24
CA LEU A 122 7.64 -0.02 0.35
C LEU A 122 8.87 0.45 1.13
N GLU A 123 9.51 -0.44 1.89
CA GLU A 123 10.77 -0.16 2.59
C GLU A 123 11.93 0.20 1.65
N ARG A 124 11.86 -0.25 0.38
CA ARG A 124 12.82 0.12 -0.67
C ARG A 124 12.36 1.29 -1.55
N GLY A 125 11.25 1.94 -1.20
CA GLY A 125 10.71 3.08 -1.95
C GLY A 125 9.93 2.71 -3.22
N PHE A 126 9.59 1.43 -3.39
CA PHE A 126 8.71 0.98 -4.46
C PHE A 126 7.27 0.97 -3.96
N VAL A 127 6.42 1.77 -4.58
CA VAL A 127 5.05 2.00 -4.13
C VAL A 127 4.07 1.36 -5.10
N PRO A 128 3.41 0.24 -4.73
CA PRO A 128 2.34 -0.33 -5.54
C PRO A 128 1.18 0.65 -5.60
N VAL A 129 0.76 0.99 -6.81
CA VAL A 129 -0.36 1.90 -7.02
C VAL A 129 -1.66 1.13 -6.95
N VAL A 130 -2.62 1.65 -6.19
CA VAL A 130 -3.93 1.03 -5.97
C VAL A 130 -4.99 1.92 -6.63
N TRP A 131 -5.55 1.44 -7.75
CA TRP A 131 -6.66 2.10 -8.44
C TRP A 131 -7.96 1.32 -8.21
N PRO A 132 -9.03 1.92 -7.67
CA PRO A 132 -10.36 1.33 -7.72
C PRO A 132 -10.97 1.39 -9.13
#